data_AF-A0A0R2CJT4-F1
#
_entry.id   AF-A0A0R2CJT4-F1
#
_cell.length_a   1.000
_cell.length_b   1.000
_cell.length_c   1.000
_cell.angle_alpha   90.00
_cell.angle_beta   90.00
_cell.angle_gamma   90.00
#
_symmetry.space_group_name_H-M   'P 1'
#
loop_
_entity.id
_entity.type
_entity.pdbx_description
1 polymer ?
#
loop_
_entity_poly.entity_id
_entity_poly.type
_entity_poly.pdbx_seq_one_letter_code
_entity_poly.pdbx_strand_id
1 'polypeptide(L)'
;MFGKSLGNGKNKRTQAQGPWWSQSKRQLIIALIVTAIVGMSIAGYMSQITYKLWIYLKYLRLYFNVDKPNPIKLHDILDLRGFWIFNDLAYPSLIYWIIFIAFGLSTVWYRIFRSYITYNTFEYGNESFEDNKKVSKQYTNIPDRNESFSCYGGIPVLHKNNLFGKLMQIFTYVVVPKANRVNIPSNKIQVFIQKAFKKSKILGKYMIDQATNNTLIYGITRSGKGETFVFPLIDILSRAKKKVSIFVNDPKGELSRSSFFTLIKRGYKVVIIDLSNMYKSASYNPLNVIIDYAKKGYTDQVQMEVNKISTSIYQTKSAGGSDPFWANSSSNLLNALILAQIDLARRNNDWDKVTLFNIYQMLTQMAGKEVLVDSNENITDDPEIGKRESILTHYFKLMAKAPYDRIKIVFANLCTTFLIINSNNS
;
A
#
# COMPACT_ATOMS: atom_id res chain seq x y z
N MET A 1 10.86 -21.73 19.72
CA MET A 1 10.27 -21.02 18.55
C MET A 1 10.05 -19.57 18.97
N PHE A 2 10.96 -18.67 18.60
CA PHE A 2 10.90 -17.25 18.99
C PHE A 2 9.82 -16.53 18.15
N GLY A 3 8.61 -16.44 18.70
CA GLY A 3 7.53 -15.64 18.12
C GLY A 3 7.83 -14.15 18.26
N LYS A 4 7.98 -13.45 17.13
CA LYS A 4 8.06 -11.98 17.10
C LYS A 4 6.80 -11.39 17.76
N SER A 5 7.02 -10.50 18.73
CA SER A 5 5.96 -9.66 19.31
C SER A 5 5.38 -8.75 18.22
N LEU A 6 4.14 -9.03 17.82
CA LEU A 6 3.33 -8.19 16.94
C LEU A 6 2.28 -7.49 17.80
N GLY A 7 2.51 -6.20 18.07
CA GLY A 7 1.49 -5.23 18.50
C GLY A 7 1.00 -5.30 19.96
N ASN A 8 0.96 -4.13 20.61
CA ASN A 8 0.19 -3.89 21.84
C ASN A 8 -0.85 -2.81 21.52
N GLY A 9 -2.04 -3.20 21.07
CA GLY A 9 -3.13 -2.30 20.72
C GLY A 9 -3.78 -1.63 21.94
N LYS A 10 -4.23 -0.37 21.79
CA LYS A 10 -4.92 0.43 22.82
C LYS A 10 -6.41 0.12 22.98
N ASN A 11 -7.02 -0.66 22.08
CA ASN A 11 -8.40 -1.12 22.22
C ASN A 11 -8.45 -2.26 23.23
N LYS A 12 -8.25 -1.93 24.49
CA LYS A 12 -8.58 -2.80 25.62
C LYS A 12 -10.10 -2.98 25.60
N ARG A 13 -10.60 -4.03 24.95
CA ARG A 13 -11.92 -4.55 25.31
C ARG A 13 -11.75 -5.10 26.73
N THR A 14 -12.03 -4.26 27.72
CA THR A 14 -12.45 -4.77 29.02
C THR A 14 -13.71 -5.57 28.74
N GLN A 15 -13.85 -6.79 29.26
CA GLN A 15 -15.17 -7.40 29.32
C GLN A 15 -16.09 -6.36 29.98
N ALA A 16 -17.02 -5.80 29.22
CA ALA A 16 -17.83 -4.68 29.67
C ALA A 16 -18.86 -5.10 30.74
N GLN A 17 -18.74 -6.30 31.31
CA GLN A 17 -19.61 -6.77 32.35
C GLN A 17 -18.77 -7.56 33.36
N GLY A 18 -18.26 -6.84 34.37
CA GLY A 18 -18.15 -7.48 35.68
C GLY A 18 -19.53 -8.06 36.06
N PRO A 19 -19.59 -9.04 36.98
CA PRO A 19 -20.86 -9.61 37.42
C PRO A 19 -21.89 -8.50 37.71
N TRP A 20 -23.17 -8.73 37.42
CA TRP A 20 -24.23 -7.71 37.51
C TRP A 20 -24.24 -6.94 38.85
N TRP A 21 -23.75 -7.56 39.92
CA TRP A 21 -23.64 -6.96 41.26
C TRP A 21 -22.42 -6.04 41.47
N SER A 22 -21.51 -5.91 40.51
CA SER A 22 -20.28 -5.09 40.60
C SER A 22 -20.29 -3.84 39.73
N GLN A 23 -21.37 -3.63 38.95
CA GLN A 23 -21.44 -2.60 37.91
C GLN A 23 -21.66 -1.19 38.47
N SER A 24 -22.20 -1.06 39.68
CA SER A 24 -22.42 0.22 40.35
C SER A 24 -22.02 0.17 41.83
N LYS A 25 -21.65 1.32 42.39
CA LYS A 25 -21.34 1.44 43.84
C LYS A 25 -22.48 0.91 44.72
N ARG A 26 -23.75 1.13 44.30
CA ARG A 26 -24.93 0.65 45.02
C ARG A 26 -25.03 -0.88 45.01
N GLN A 27 -24.89 -1.51 43.85
CA GLN A 27 -24.95 -2.97 43.74
C GLN A 27 -23.79 -3.65 44.50
N LEU A 28 -22.60 -3.04 44.49
CA LEU A 28 -21.44 -3.55 45.20
C LEU A 28 -21.65 -3.51 46.71
N ILE A 29 -22.22 -2.42 47.23
CA ILE A 29 -22.62 -2.30 48.64
C ILE A 29 -23.67 -3.35 48.99
N ILE A 30 -24.70 -3.54 48.15
CA ILE A 30 -25.74 -4.56 48.37
C ILE A 30 -25.12 -5.97 48.40
N ALA A 31 -24.23 -6.29 47.47
CA ALA A 31 -23.56 -7.59 47.43
C ALA A 31 -22.70 -7.83 48.68
N LEU A 32 -21.93 -6.83 49.11
CA LEU A 32 -21.15 -6.90 50.34
C LEU A 32 -22.03 -7.13 51.56
N ILE A 33 -23.17 -6.42 51.66
CA ILE A 33 -24.14 -6.60 52.75
C ILE A 33 -24.71 -8.02 52.74
N VAL A 34 -25.12 -8.55 51.57
CA VAL A 34 -25.66 -9.91 51.47
C VAL A 34 -24.60 -10.95 51.85
N THR A 35 -23.36 -10.81 51.36
CA THR A 35 -22.26 -11.72 51.74
C THR A 35 -21.91 -11.63 53.22
N ALA A 36 -21.98 -10.42 53.80
CA ALA A 36 -21.79 -10.22 55.22
C ALA A 36 -22.87 -10.97 55.99
N ILE A 37 -24.16 -10.73 55.72
CA ILE A 37 -25.31 -11.38 56.39
C ILE A 37 -25.21 -12.90 56.33
N VAL A 38 -24.97 -13.48 55.15
CA VAL A 38 -24.82 -14.94 54.99
C VAL A 38 -23.62 -15.44 55.79
N GLY A 39 -22.52 -14.69 55.79
CA GLY A 39 -21.35 -14.97 56.63
C GLY A 39 -21.66 -14.89 58.12
N MET A 40 -22.46 -13.91 58.56
CA MET A 40 -22.89 -13.78 59.96
C MET A 40 -23.69 -15.01 60.39
N SER A 41 -24.62 -15.47 59.56
CA SER A 41 -25.45 -16.66 59.85
C SER A 41 -24.60 -17.93 59.94
N ILE A 42 -23.67 -18.14 59.00
CA ILE A 42 -22.79 -19.32 59.00
C ILE A 42 -21.82 -19.27 60.17
N ALA A 43 -21.19 -18.13 60.44
CA ALA A 43 -20.25 -17.98 61.56
C ALA A 43 -20.95 -18.14 62.92
N GLY A 44 -22.17 -17.60 63.05
CA GLY A 44 -23.01 -17.80 64.23
C GLY A 44 -23.35 -19.27 64.46
N TYR A 45 -23.76 -19.98 63.41
CA TYR A 45 -24.06 -21.41 63.48
C TYR A 45 -22.81 -22.24 63.85
N MET A 46 -21.66 -21.96 63.22
CA MET A 46 -20.40 -22.63 63.55
C MET A 46 -19.98 -22.35 65.00
N SER A 47 -20.18 -21.13 65.50
CA SER A 47 -19.93 -20.80 66.90
C SER A 47 -20.81 -21.60 67.85
N GLN A 48 -22.11 -21.73 67.57
CA GLN A 48 -23.02 -22.53 68.38
C GLN A 48 -22.61 -24.02 68.40
N ILE A 49 -22.22 -24.57 67.26
CA ILE A 49 -21.69 -25.95 67.18
C ILE A 49 -20.44 -26.06 68.07
N THR A 50 -19.48 -25.15 67.93
CA THR A 50 -18.24 -25.20 68.72
C THR A 50 -18.49 -25.04 70.22
N TYR A 51 -19.46 -24.21 70.61
CA TYR A 51 -19.86 -24.04 72.01
C TYR A 51 -20.54 -25.30 72.57
N LYS A 52 -21.51 -25.86 71.84
CA LYS A 52 -22.16 -27.13 72.22
C LYS A 52 -21.16 -28.28 72.26
N LEU A 53 -20.23 -28.34 71.32
CA LEU A 53 -19.14 -29.31 71.28
C LEU A 53 -18.17 -29.11 72.45
N TRP A 54 -17.83 -27.87 72.80
CA TRP A 54 -16.99 -27.55 73.95
C TRP A 54 -17.63 -27.97 75.27
N ILE A 55 -18.93 -27.66 75.44
CA ILE A 55 -19.73 -28.13 76.57
C ILE A 55 -19.75 -29.67 76.60
N TYR A 56 -20.00 -30.31 75.46
CA TYR A 56 -20.00 -31.78 75.35
C TYR A 56 -18.65 -32.41 75.71
N LEU A 57 -17.53 -31.83 75.25
CA LEU A 57 -16.18 -32.26 75.61
C LEU A 57 -15.88 -32.02 77.10
N LYS A 58 -16.37 -30.91 77.67
CA LYS A 58 -16.29 -30.65 79.11
C LYS A 58 -17.10 -31.66 79.91
N TYR A 59 -18.28 -32.04 79.44
CA TYR A 59 -19.09 -33.12 80.01
C TYR A 59 -18.39 -34.47 79.91
N LEU A 60 -17.80 -34.84 78.77
CA LEU A 60 -17.00 -36.06 78.61
C LEU A 60 -15.83 -36.10 79.58
N ARG A 61 -15.15 -34.96 79.78
CA ARG A 61 -14.05 -34.83 80.75
C ARG A 61 -14.53 -34.95 82.20
N LEU A 62 -15.74 -34.46 82.50
CA LEU A 62 -16.39 -34.57 83.82
C LEU A 62 -17.03 -35.95 84.05
N TYR A 63 -17.41 -36.70 83.01
CA TYR A 63 -18.03 -38.03 83.14
C TYR A 63 -17.10 -39.06 83.81
N PHE A 64 -15.80 -38.78 83.86
CA PHE A 64 -14.82 -39.54 84.63
C PHE A 64 -14.78 -39.19 86.13
N ASN A 65 -15.46 -38.13 86.59
CA ASN A 65 -15.59 -37.73 88.00
C ASN A 65 -17.07 -37.65 88.40
N VAL A 66 -17.43 -38.42 89.43
CA VAL A 66 -18.78 -38.72 89.91
C VAL A 66 -19.64 -37.46 90.15
N ASP A 67 -20.63 -37.24 89.27
CA ASP A 67 -22.04 -36.89 89.53
C ASP A 67 -22.73 -36.50 88.21
N LYS A 68 -23.96 -37.00 87.96
CA LYS A 68 -24.61 -36.96 86.63
C LYS A 68 -25.70 -35.88 86.51
N PRO A 69 -25.52 -34.84 85.67
CA PRO A 69 -26.61 -34.18 84.97
C PRO A 69 -26.91 -34.89 83.64
N ASN A 70 -28.13 -34.76 83.11
CA ASN A 70 -28.56 -35.38 81.84
C ASN A 70 -27.63 -35.00 80.67
N PRO A 71 -27.10 -35.96 79.88
CA PRO A 71 -26.21 -35.65 78.77
C PRO A 71 -26.98 -35.06 77.59
N ILE A 72 -26.44 -33.98 77.00
CA ILE A 72 -26.87 -33.46 75.70
C ILE A 72 -26.56 -34.54 74.66
N LYS A 73 -27.56 -34.98 73.87
CA LYS A 73 -27.38 -36.05 72.88
C LYS A 73 -26.63 -35.49 71.65
N LEU A 74 -25.85 -36.33 70.98
CA LEU A 74 -25.05 -35.94 69.81
C LEU A 74 -25.91 -35.28 68.71
N HIS A 75 -27.14 -35.74 68.52
CA HIS A 75 -28.09 -35.18 67.55
C HIS A 75 -28.49 -33.73 67.86
N ASP A 76 -28.49 -33.32 69.14
CA ASP A 76 -28.87 -31.97 69.58
C ASP A 76 -27.79 -30.92 69.23
N ILE A 77 -26.58 -31.38 68.90
CA ILE A 77 -25.45 -30.53 68.52
C ILE A 77 -25.67 -29.92 67.13
N LEU A 78 -26.29 -30.68 66.21
CA LEU A 78 -26.50 -30.27 64.82
C LEU A 78 -27.88 -29.64 64.55
N ASP A 79 -28.70 -29.45 65.58
CA ASP A 79 -30.06 -28.91 65.42
C ASP A 79 -30.06 -27.51 64.77
N LEU A 80 -30.82 -27.36 63.69
CA LEU A 80 -30.92 -26.16 62.84
C LEU A 80 -31.80 -25.06 63.46
N ARG A 81 -32.56 -25.36 64.52
CA ARG A 81 -33.47 -24.40 65.16
C ARG A 81 -32.76 -23.17 65.76
N GLY A 82 -31.45 -23.26 66.02
CA GLY A 82 -30.63 -22.16 66.53
C GLY A 82 -30.05 -21.20 65.49
N PHE A 83 -30.30 -21.43 64.19
CA PHE A 83 -29.64 -20.74 63.07
C PHE A 83 -29.81 -19.20 63.07
N TRP A 84 -30.84 -18.67 63.74
CA TRP A 84 -31.12 -17.23 63.82
C TRP A 84 -30.90 -16.60 65.21
N ILE A 85 -30.48 -17.37 66.21
CA ILE A 85 -30.35 -16.84 67.58
C ILE A 85 -28.95 -16.22 67.74
N PHE A 86 -28.89 -14.90 67.62
CA PHE A 86 -27.73 -14.07 67.97
C PHE A 86 -27.59 -13.96 69.49
N ASN A 87 -27.25 -15.05 70.17
CA ASN A 87 -26.95 -15.00 71.60
C ASN A 87 -25.45 -14.85 71.83
N ASP A 88 -25.13 -13.75 72.50
CA ASP A 88 -23.90 -13.36 73.21
C ASP A 88 -22.56 -13.53 72.49
N LEU A 89 -21.81 -12.43 72.44
CA LEU A 89 -20.41 -12.29 72.01
C LEU A 89 -19.41 -13.05 72.92
N ALA A 90 -19.73 -14.28 73.33
CA ALA A 90 -18.81 -15.15 74.03
C ALA A 90 -17.98 -15.98 73.03
N TYR A 91 -16.66 -16.05 73.27
CA TYR A 91 -15.65 -16.79 72.50
C TYR A 91 -16.13 -18.21 72.11
N PRO A 92 -15.97 -18.70 70.86
CA PRO A 92 -14.98 -18.31 69.84
C PRO A 92 -15.59 -17.76 68.52
N SER A 93 -16.76 -17.11 68.58
CA SER A 93 -17.43 -16.54 67.40
C SER A 93 -16.55 -15.57 66.60
N LEU A 94 -15.81 -14.68 67.29
CA LEU A 94 -14.99 -13.64 66.66
C LEU A 94 -13.93 -14.16 65.68
N ILE A 95 -13.34 -15.34 65.94
CA ILE A 95 -12.30 -15.91 65.08
C ILE A 95 -12.92 -16.36 63.74
N TYR A 96 -14.08 -17.02 63.79
CA TYR A 96 -14.80 -17.45 62.59
C TYR A 96 -15.27 -16.26 61.75
N TRP A 97 -15.66 -15.17 62.41
CA TRP A 97 -16.02 -13.91 61.76
C TRP A 97 -14.86 -13.30 60.98
N ILE A 98 -13.67 -13.22 61.59
CA ILE A 98 -12.48 -12.65 60.93
C ILE A 98 -12.08 -13.49 59.71
N ILE A 99 -12.10 -14.82 59.85
CA ILE A 99 -11.75 -15.75 58.75
C ILE A 99 -12.73 -15.61 57.58
N PHE A 100 -14.03 -15.53 57.86
CA PHE A 100 -15.05 -15.45 56.81
C PHE A 100 -15.04 -14.10 56.09
N ILE A 101 -14.85 -13.00 56.83
CA ILE A 101 -14.68 -11.66 56.24
C ILE A 101 -13.44 -11.62 55.35
N ALA A 102 -12.31 -12.19 55.79
CA ALA A 102 -11.08 -12.25 55.00
C ALA A 102 -11.26 -13.06 53.71
N PHE A 103 -11.94 -14.21 53.77
CA PHE A 103 -12.22 -15.04 52.60
C PHE A 103 -13.18 -14.34 51.62
N GLY A 104 -14.26 -13.73 52.12
CA GLY A 104 -15.21 -12.97 51.30
C GLY A 104 -14.55 -11.79 50.58
N LEU A 105 -13.75 -11.00 51.30
CA LEU A 105 -12.99 -9.89 50.71
C LEU A 105 -11.98 -10.38 49.66
N SER A 106 -11.29 -11.49 49.92
CA SER A 106 -10.32 -12.08 48.98
C SER A 106 -10.98 -12.55 47.67
N THR A 107 -12.12 -13.24 47.74
CA THR A 107 -12.83 -13.71 46.55
C THR A 107 -13.43 -12.56 45.72
N VAL A 108 -13.97 -11.53 46.38
CA VAL A 108 -14.44 -10.30 45.72
C VAL A 108 -13.27 -9.58 45.04
N TRP A 109 -12.15 -9.39 45.73
CA TRP A 109 -10.95 -8.78 45.18
C TRP A 109 -10.38 -9.55 44.00
N TYR A 110 -10.23 -10.88 44.12
CA TYR A 110 -9.76 -11.74 43.04
C TYR A 110 -10.64 -11.61 41.79
N ARG A 111 -11.96 -11.57 41.97
CA ARG A 111 -12.92 -11.50 40.86
C ARG A 111 -12.96 -10.12 40.21
N ILE A 112 -12.85 -9.05 40.99
CA ILE A 112 -12.67 -7.66 40.52
C ILE A 112 -11.38 -7.57 39.70
N PHE A 113 -10.26 -8.07 40.22
CA PHE A 113 -8.99 -8.01 39.52
C PHE A 113 -9.06 -8.78 38.18
N ARG A 114 -9.65 -9.97 38.18
CA ARG A 114 -9.85 -10.81 36.98
C ARG A 114 -10.80 -10.20 35.94
N SER A 115 -11.78 -9.39 36.35
CA SER A 115 -12.68 -8.69 35.42
C SER A 115 -12.02 -7.49 34.72
N TYR A 116 -11.03 -6.87 35.37
CA TYR A 116 -10.27 -5.75 34.78
C TYR A 116 -9.00 -6.18 34.03
N ILE A 117 -8.63 -7.47 34.09
CA ILE A 117 -7.58 -8.02 33.23
C ILE A 117 -8.08 -8.06 31.79
N THR A 118 -7.33 -7.43 30.89
CA THR A 118 -7.65 -7.39 29.46
C THR A 118 -7.13 -8.64 28.77
N TYR A 119 -8.01 -9.41 28.13
CA TYR A 119 -7.69 -10.64 27.39
C TYR A 119 -7.19 -10.37 25.96
N ASN A 120 -6.34 -9.36 25.77
CA ASN A 120 -5.97 -8.87 24.43
C ASN A 120 -4.78 -9.59 23.78
N THR A 121 -4.28 -10.65 24.39
CA THR A 121 -3.21 -11.45 23.79
C THR A 121 -3.85 -12.41 22.78
N PHE A 122 -3.58 -12.21 21.48
CA PHE A 122 -3.82 -13.17 20.37
C PHE A 122 -5.12 -13.08 19.53
N GLU A 123 -5.88 -11.98 19.55
CA GLU A 123 -6.99 -11.80 18.59
C GLU A 123 -6.56 -11.10 17.28
N TYR A 124 -6.81 -11.75 16.13
CA TYR A 124 -6.71 -11.16 14.79
C TYR A 124 -7.79 -10.07 14.65
N GLY A 125 -7.38 -8.80 14.74
CA GLY A 125 -8.27 -7.64 14.76
C GLY A 125 -7.87 -6.53 15.74
N ASN A 126 -6.81 -6.75 16.53
CA ASN A 126 -6.30 -5.80 17.53
C ASN A 126 -5.18 -4.88 17.00
N GLU A 127 -5.11 -4.72 15.67
CA GLU A 127 -4.08 -3.93 15.00
C GLU A 127 -4.35 -2.44 15.25
N SER A 128 -3.41 -1.77 15.91
CA SER A 128 -3.39 -0.31 16.00
C SER A 128 -2.36 0.25 15.03
N PHE A 129 -2.55 1.50 14.58
CA PHE A 129 -1.48 2.22 13.91
C PHE A 129 -0.19 2.12 14.73
N GLU A 130 0.89 1.76 14.06
CA GLU A 130 2.17 1.53 14.70
C GLU A 130 2.71 2.84 15.29
N ASP A 131 3.36 2.76 16.45
CA ASP A 131 3.92 3.95 17.08
C ASP A 131 5.02 4.56 16.21
N ASN A 132 5.02 5.89 16.07
CA ASN A 132 6.03 6.64 15.31
C ASN A 132 7.48 6.24 15.66
N LYS A 133 7.76 5.86 16.91
CA LYS A 133 9.08 5.39 17.35
C LYS A 133 9.46 4.07 16.68
N LYS A 134 8.53 3.12 16.57
CA LYS A 134 8.78 1.82 15.95
C LYS A 134 8.85 1.94 14.43
N VAL A 135 7.96 2.72 13.82
CA VAL A 135 8.03 3.05 12.39
C VAL A 135 9.39 3.70 12.05
N SER A 136 9.93 4.56 12.93
CA SER A 136 11.24 5.20 12.70
C SER A 136 12.44 4.27 12.82
N LYS A 137 12.25 3.09 13.44
CA LYS A 137 13.26 2.02 13.49
C LYS A 137 13.18 1.11 12.26
N GLN A 138 11.97 0.92 11.72
CA GLN A 138 11.73 0.08 10.55
C GLN A 138 12.09 0.77 9.24
N TYR A 139 11.76 2.06 9.11
CA TYR A 139 11.93 2.82 7.88
C TYR A 139 13.07 3.83 8.00
N THR A 140 13.67 4.17 6.85
CA THR A 140 14.80 5.10 6.81
C THR A 140 14.30 6.53 7.01
N ASN A 141 14.90 7.23 7.97
CA ASN A 141 14.57 8.63 8.25
C ASN A 141 15.39 9.57 7.36
N ILE A 142 14.71 10.42 6.59
CA ILE A 142 15.33 11.45 5.75
C ILE A 142 14.86 12.85 6.17
N PRO A 143 15.64 13.90 5.90
CA PRO A 143 15.19 15.27 6.12
C PRO A 143 13.95 15.58 5.27
N ASP A 144 13.04 16.37 5.84
CA ASP A 144 11.78 16.78 5.21
C ASP A 144 11.99 17.48 3.86
N ARG A 145 12.86 18.48 3.81
CA ARG A 145 13.04 19.36 2.64
C ARG A 145 14.49 19.80 2.47
N ASN A 146 14.82 20.29 1.26
CA ASN A 146 16.07 20.93 0.83
C ASN A 146 17.35 20.08 0.88
N GLU A 147 17.54 19.29 1.94
CA GLU A 147 18.78 18.55 2.15
C GLU A 147 18.79 17.22 1.38
N SER A 148 19.92 16.95 0.73
CA SER A 148 20.20 15.67 0.11
C SER A 148 20.59 14.62 1.15
N PHE A 149 20.27 13.36 0.90
CA PHE A 149 20.60 12.23 1.77
C PHE A 149 21.37 11.14 1.01
N SER A 150 22.20 10.37 1.71
CA SER A 150 23.15 9.42 1.09
C SER A 150 22.52 8.14 0.55
N CYS A 151 21.36 7.74 1.06
CA CYS A 151 20.66 6.53 0.63
C CYS A 151 19.85 6.72 -0.66
N TYR A 152 19.24 5.64 -1.15
CA TYR A 152 18.29 5.70 -2.27
C TYR A 152 17.00 6.44 -1.87
N GLY A 153 16.37 7.10 -2.83
CA GLY A 153 15.02 7.62 -2.64
C GLY A 153 14.03 6.48 -2.42
N GLY A 154 12.91 6.78 -1.77
CA GLY A 154 11.91 5.78 -1.43
C GLY A 154 10.52 6.38 -1.31
N ILE A 155 9.56 5.50 -1.07
CA ILE A 155 8.13 5.83 -0.96
C ILE A 155 7.89 6.47 0.41
N PRO A 156 7.29 7.67 0.49
CA PRO A 156 7.01 8.30 1.78
C PRO A 156 5.90 7.55 2.51
N VAL A 157 6.23 7.00 3.69
CA VAL A 157 5.29 6.26 4.55
C VAL A 157 4.71 7.19 5.62
N LEU A 158 5.58 7.94 6.31
CA LEU A 158 5.17 8.83 7.38
C LEU A 158 5.99 10.12 7.33
N HIS A 159 5.33 11.22 7.71
CA HIS A 159 5.98 12.49 7.98
C HIS A 159 5.88 12.84 9.45
N LYS A 160 6.98 13.29 10.04
CA LYS A 160 7.03 13.73 11.43
C LYS A 160 7.62 15.12 11.53
N ASN A 161 6.81 16.07 11.99
CA ASN A 161 7.25 17.41 12.33
C ASN A 161 8.10 17.43 13.61
N ASN A 162 9.16 18.25 13.57
CA ASN A 162 9.92 18.63 14.76
C ASN A 162 9.08 19.57 15.64
N LEU A 163 9.52 19.84 16.87
CA LEU A 163 8.80 20.72 17.79
C LEU A 163 8.52 22.11 17.17
N PHE A 164 9.53 22.67 16.50
CA PHE A 164 9.40 23.92 15.74
C PHE A 164 8.44 23.78 14.56
N GLY A 165 8.49 22.66 13.82
CA GLY A 165 7.56 22.38 12.73
C GLY A 165 6.10 22.29 13.19
N LYS A 166 5.84 21.68 14.35
CA LYS A 166 4.51 21.63 14.96
C LYS A 166 4.02 23.01 15.38
N LEU A 167 4.87 23.80 16.04
CA LEU A 167 4.56 25.19 16.39
C LEU A 167 4.18 25.98 15.14
N MET A 168 5.00 25.92 14.10
CA MET A 168 4.75 26.62 12.84
C MET A 168 3.47 26.14 12.14
N GLN A 169 3.21 24.83 12.14
CA GLN A 169 1.97 24.26 11.61
C GLN A 169 0.73 24.80 12.34
N ILE A 170 0.80 24.90 13.67
CA ILE A 170 -0.26 25.53 14.48
C ILE A 170 -0.44 26.98 14.06
N PHE A 171 0.63 27.77 13.94
CA PHE A 171 0.55 29.18 13.50
C PHE A 171 -0.04 29.34 12.09
N THR A 172 0.18 28.40 11.18
CA THR A 172 -0.47 28.43 9.85
C THR A 172 -1.96 28.08 9.88
N TYR A 173 -2.39 27.22 10.83
CA TYR A 173 -3.81 26.86 10.99
C TYR A 173 -4.60 27.86 11.82
N VAL A 174 -3.92 28.60 12.70
CA VAL A 174 -4.52 29.77 13.36
C VAL A 174 -4.72 30.82 12.28
N VAL A 175 -5.89 30.76 11.65
CA VAL A 175 -6.44 31.86 10.87
C VAL A 175 -6.48 33.02 11.84
N VAL A 176 -5.58 33.99 11.68
CA VAL A 176 -5.64 35.25 12.42
C VAL A 176 -7.04 35.78 12.13
N PRO A 177 -7.95 35.84 13.13
CA PRO A 177 -9.27 36.39 12.89
C PRO A 177 -9.02 37.79 12.34
N LYS A 178 -9.69 38.15 11.24
CA LYS A 178 -9.74 39.54 10.75
C LYS A 178 -10.40 40.36 11.87
N ALA A 179 -9.62 40.73 12.87
CA ALA A 179 -10.04 41.58 13.95
C ALA A 179 -10.19 42.97 13.35
N ASN A 180 -11.42 43.32 12.96
CA ASN A 180 -11.80 44.63 12.43
C ASN A 180 -11.59 45.80 13.44
N ARG A 181 -10.77 45.63 14.48
CA ARG A 181 -10.51 46.66 15.51
C ARG A 181 -9.07 46.73 16.03
N VAL A 182 -8.11 46.08 15.39
CA VAL A 182 -6.69 46.31 15.71
C VAL A 182 -5.88 46.46 14.43
N ASN A 183 -5.29 47.65 14.23
CA ASN A 183 -4.28 47.93 13.20
C ASN A 183 -2.97 47.20 13.51
N ILE A 184 -3.00 45.87 13.67
CA ILE A 184 -1.79 45.06 13.63
C ILE A 184 -1.45 44.86 12.15
N PRO A 185 -0.24 45.23 11.69
CA PRO A 185 0.16 45.01 10.31
C PRO A 185 0.35 43.50 10.06
N SER A 186 -0.75 42.80 9.83
CA SER A 186 -0.84 41.35 9.59
C SER A 186 0.09 40.90 8.46
N ASN A 187 0.28 41.75 7.44
CA ASN A 187 1.20 41.50 6.34
C ASN A 187 2.66 41.38 6.77
N LYS A 188 3.14 42.16 7.75
CA LYS A 188 4.55 42.09 8.19
C LYS A 188 4.85 40.82 8.97
N ILE A 189 3.92 40.39 9.84
CA ILE A 189 4.06 39.15 10.62
C ILE A 189 3.99 37.95 9.68
N GLN A 190 3.06 37.93 8.73
CA GLN A 190 2.96 36.85 7.75
C GLN A 190 4.19 36.77 6.83
N VAL A 191 4.73 37.91 6.39
CA VAL A 191 5.98 37.98 5.61
C VAL A 191 7.20 37.58 6.45
N PHE A 192 7.25 37.95 7.73
CA PHE A 192 8.31 37.53 8.64
C PHE A 192 8.26 36.01 8.89
N ILE A 193 7.07 35.46 9.11
CA ILE A 193 6.83 34.02 9.21
C ILE A 193 7.27 33.32 7.91
N GLN A 194 6.90 33.82 6.73
CA GLN A 194 7.34 33.28 5.44
C GLN A 194 8.86 33.36 5.24
N LYS A 195 9.51 34.46 5.64
CA LYS A 195 10.98 34.59 5.62
C LYS A 195 11.64 33.61 6.60
N ALA A 196 11.09 33.43 7.79
CA ALA A 196 11.53 32.44 8.76
C ALA A 196 11.33 31.01 8.24
N PHE A 197 10.21 30.71 7.57
CA PHE A 197 9.95 29.46 6.87
C PHE A 197 11.04 29.15 5.84
N LYS A 198 11.45 30.15 5.05
CA LYS A 198 12.49 30.01 4.03
C LYS A 198 13.89 29.83 4.63
N LYS A 199 14.13 30.35 5.83
CA LYS A 199 15.43 30.29 6.54
C LYS A 199 15.59 29.02 7.39
N SER A 200 14.50 28.39 7.85
CA SER A 200 14.58 27.15 8.62
C SER A 200 14.97 25.96 7.72
N LYS A 201 16.12 25.34 8.01
CA LYS A 201 16.69 24.25 7.17
C LYS A 201 15.84 22.98 7.17
N ILE A 202 15.23 22.59 8.30
CA ILE A 202 14.52 21.30 8.45
C ILE A 202 13.35 21.45 9.43
N LEU A 203 12.10 21.30 8.94
CA LEU A 203 10.88 21.36 9.78
C LEU A 203 10.43 19.99 10.31
N GLY A 204 10.95 18.90 9.74
CA GLY A 204 10.59 17.53 10.12
C GLY A 204 11.47 16.47 9.45
N LYS A 205 11.01 15.22 9.50
CA LYS A 205 11.62 14.07 8.83
C LYS A 205 10.56 13.25 8.11
N TYR A 206 10.89 12.75 6.92
CA TYR A 206 10.13 11.67 6.28
C TYR A 206 10.72 10.32 6.65
N MET A 207 9.85 9.33 6.75
CA MET A 207 10.21 7.92 6.87
C MET A 207 9.86 7.28 5.54
N ILE A 208 10.88 6.77 4.87
CA ILE A 208 10.75 6.24 3.51
C ILE A 208 10.92 4.72 3.50
N ASP A 209 10.11 4.07 2.68
CA ASP A 209 10.29 2.69 2.28
C ASP A 209 11.18 2.61 1.04
N GLN A 210 12.26 1.85 1.14
CA GLN A 210 13.23 1.63 0.06
C GLN A 210 13.10 0.22 -0.53
N ALA A 211 12.13 -0.57 -0.07
CA ALA A 211 11.87 -1.89 -0.63
C ALA A 211 11.41 -1.78 -2.09
N THR A 212 11.71 -2.80 -2.89
CA THR A 212 11.28 -2.93 -4.28
C THR A 212 9.85 -3.48 -4.32
N ASN A 213 8.88 -2.68 -3.86
CA ASN A 213 7.46 -3.00 -3.87
C ASN A 213 6.68 -2.05 -4.78
N ASN A 214 5.55 -2.53 -5.30
CA ASN A 214 4.61 -1.69 -6.03
C ASN A 214 3.63 -1.06 -5.04
N THR A 215 3.44 0.26 -5.13
CA THR A 215 2.51 0.99 -4.25
C THR A 215 1.32 1.51 -5.05
N LEU A 216 0.11 1.17 -4.60
CA LEU A 216 -1.14 1.68 -5.15
C LEU A 216 -1.66 2.83 -4.29
N ILE A 217 -1.89 3.98 -4.92
CA ILE A 217 -2.44 5.17 -4.25
C ILE A 217 -3.83 5.42 -4.82
N TYR A 218 -4.84 5.21 -4.00
CA TYR A 218 -6.23 5.40 -4.40
C TYR A 218 -6.78 6.72 -3.85
N GLY A 219 -7.69 7.34 -4.60
CA GLY A 219 -8.40 8.54 -4.17
C GLY A 219 -9.17 9.17 -5.31
N ILE A 220 -10.18 9.97 -4.98
CA ILE A 220 -11.01 10.68 -5.97
C ILE A 220 -10.30 11.92 -6.53
N THR A 221 -10.82 12.52 -7.59
CA THR A 221 -10.35 13.83 -8.08
C THR A 221 -10.55 14.90 -6.99
N ARG A 222 -9.60 15.84 -6.87
CA ARG A 222 -9.56 16.88 -5.80
C ARG A 222 -9.31 16.37 -4.37
N SER A 223 -8.95 15.10 -4.17
CA SER A 223 -8.50 14.58 -2.88
C SER A 223 -7.07 15.00 -2.48
N GLY A 224 -6.36 15.70 -3.36
CA GLY A 224 -5.00 16.19 -3.09
C GLY A 224 -3.87 15.20 -3.38
N LYS A 225 -4.12 14.03 -4.00
CA LYS A 225 -3.09 13.01 -4.32
C LYS A 225 -1.78 13.57 -4.92
N GLY A 226 -1.90 14.54 -5.83
CA GLY A 226 -0.74 15.21 -6.44
C GLY A 226 0.11 15.94 -5.41
N GLU A 227 -0.53 16.82 -4.64
CA GLU A 227 0.08 17.66 -3.59
C GLU A 227 0.59 16.87 -2.38
N THR A 228 -0.18 15.88 -1.92
CA THR A 228 0.12 15.19 -0.67
C THR A 228 1.09 14.03 -0.83
N PHE A 229 1.21 13.46 -2.04
CA PHE A 229 2.02 12.26 -2.26
C PHE A 229 2.95 12.36 -3.47
N VAL A 230 2.43 12.67 -4.66
CA VAL A 230 3.23 12.61 -5.90
C VAL A 230 4.35 13.64 -5.90
N PHE A 231 4.06 14.90 -5.53
CA PHE A 231 5.08 15.94 -5.43
C PHE A 231 6.14 15.63 -4.36
N PRO A 232 5.77 15.25 -3.13
CA PRO A 232 6.73 14.75 -2.15
C PRO A 232 7.58 13.58 -2.66
N LEU A 233 6.98 12.62 -3.37
CA LEU A 233 7.72 11.48 -3.93
C LEU A 233 8.77 11.95 -4.94
N ILE A 234 8.40 12.79 -5.92
CA ILE A 234 9.35 13.33 -6.91
C ILE A 234 10.48 14.11 -6.20
N ASP A 235 10.15 14.90 -5.18
CA ASP A 235 11.14 15.63 -4.39
C ASP A 235 12.10 14.69 -3.65
N ILE A 236 11.57 13.67 -2.96
CA ILE A 236 12.36 12.68 -2.22
C ILE A 236 13.29 11.92 -3.18
N LEU A 237 12.75 11.38 -4.28
CA LEU A 237 13.54 10.64 -5.27
C LEU A 237 14.67 11.50 -5.85
N SER A 238 14.39 12.76 -6.15
CA SER A 238 15.39 13.66 -6.74
C SER A 238 16.39 14.24 -5.75
N ARG A 239 16.10 14.27 -4.44
CA ARG A 239 17.05 14.68 -3.37
C ARG A 239 18.05 13.59 -2.99
N ALA A 240 17.76 12.32 -3.24
CA ALA A 240 18.69 11.23 -2.99
C ALA A 240 20.04 11.50 -3.68
N LYS A 241 21.17 11.22 -3.02
CA LYS A 241 22.50 11.28 -3.65
C LYS A 241 22.65 10.17 -4.69
N LYS A 242 22.13 8.98 -4.39
CA LYS A 242 21.99 7.90 -5.36
C LYS A 242 20.78 8.17 -6.24
N LYS A 243 21.03 8.74 -7.41
CA LYS A 243 19.99 9.14 -8.37
C LYS A 243 19.33 7.91 -8.97
N VAL A 244 18.00 7.95 -9.07
CA VAL A 244 17.18 6.95 -9.77
C VAL A 244 16.58 7.57 -11.02
N SER A 245 16.32 6.77 -12.05
CA SER A 245 15.54 7.21 -13.20
C SER A 245 14.07 7.38 -12.79
N ILE A 246 13.45 8.50 -13.19
CA ILE A 246 12.06 8.82 -12.86
C ILE A 246 11.28 8.85 -14.18
N PHE A 247 10.26 8.01 -14.29
CA PHE A 247 9.31 8.01 -15.39
C PHE A 247 7.93 8.37 -14.85
N VAL A 248 7.31 9.42 -15.40
CA VAL A 248 6.04 9.96 -14.91
C VAL A 248 5.07 10.12 -16.06
N ASN A 249 3.88 9.53 -15.92
CA ASN A 249 2.77 9.82 -16.80
C ASN A 249 1.98 11.01 -16.23
N ASP A 250 1.99 12.14 -16.94
CA ASP A 250 1.42 13.41 -16.49
C ASP A 250 0.44 13.96 -17.53
N PRO A 251 -0.80 13.44 -17.59
CA PRO A 251 -1.78 13.85 -18.59
C PRO A 251 -2.20 15.32 -18.51
N LYS A 252 -1.91 16.00 -17.38
CA LYS A 252 -2.25 17.42 -17.18
C LYS A 252 -1.08 18.37 -17.35
N GLY A 253 0.16 17.87 -17.37
CA GLY A 253 1.36 18.69 -17.42
C GLY A 253 1.70 19.43 -16.10
N GLU A 254 0.97 19.18 -15.01
CA GLU A 254 1.16 19.88 -13.72
C GLU A 254 2.46 19.41 -13.04
N LEU A 255 2.77 18.11 -13.15
CA LEU A 255 3.95 17.51 -12.51
C LEU A 255 5.22 17.94 -13.22
N SER A 256 5.23 17.87 -14.54
CA SER A 256 6.36 18.27 -15.37
C SER A 256 6.66 19.76 -15.21
N ARG A 257 5.65 20.64 -15.32
CA ARG A 257 5.81 22.11 -15.22
C ARG A 257 6.40 22.56 -13.88
N SER A 258 6.01 21.93 -12.78
CA SER A 258 6.47 22.28 -11.43
C SER A 258 7.83 21.66 -11.07
N SER A 259 8.12 20.45 -11.55
CA SER A 259 9.36 19.74 -11.21
C SER A 259 10.52 19.99 -12.17
N PHE A 260 10.28 20.47 -13.39
CA PHE A 260 11.28 20.63 -14.46
C PHE A 260 12.58 21.31 -14.01
N PHE A 261 12.49 22.57 -13.55
CA PHE A 261 13.66 23.34 -13.13
C PHE A 261 14.36 22.72 -11.92
N THR A 262 13.58 22.14 -11.00
CA THR A 262 14.10 21.49 -9.79
C THR A 262 14.92 20.25 -10.14
N LEU A 263 14.43 19.43 -11.07
CA LEU A 263 15.12 18.22 -11.53
C LEU A 263 16.41 18.58 -12.29
N ILE A 264 16.37 19.55 -13.20
CA ILE A 264 17.56 20.03 -13.93
C ILE A 264 18.62 20.53 -12.94
N LYS A 265 18.23 21.37 -11.98
CA LYS A 265 19.15 21.88 -10.95
C LYS A 265 19.77 20.78 -10.10
N ARG A 266 19.10 19.63 -9.97
CA ARG A 266 19.55 18.45 -9.23
C ARG A 266 20.36 17.47 -10.08
N GLY A 267 20.70 17.83 -11.33
CA GLY A 267 21.56 17.06 -12.24
C GLY A 267 20.83 16.05 -13.12
N TYR A 268 19.49 16.14 -13.23
CA TYR A 268 18.73 15.25 -14.10
C TYR A 268 18.69 15.76 -15.54
N LYS A 269 18.84 14.85 -16.51
CA LYS A 269 18.41 15.07 -17.89
C LYS A 269 16.90 14.88 -17.95
N VAL A 270 16.16 15.99 -18.01
CA VAL A 270 14.69 15.96 -18.09
C VAL A 270 14.27 15.95 -19.55
N VAL A 271 13.48 14.94 -19.92
CA VAL A 271 12.91 14.79 -21.26
C VAL A 271 11.39 14.74 -21.12
N ILE A 272 10.68 15.56 -21.90
CA ILE A 272 9.21 15.62 -21.88
C ILE A 272 8.73 15.17 -23.25
N ILE A 273 7.85 14.16 -23.25
CA ILE A 273 7.11 13.74 -24.44
C ILE A 273 5.67 14.25 -24.27
N ASP A 274 5.39 15.39 -24.87
CA ASP A 274 4.07 16.00 -24.96
C ASP A 274 3.42 15.64 -26.29
N LEU A 275 2.28 14.95 -26.23
CA LEU A 275 1.49 14.55 -27.40
C LEU A 275 0.50 15.65 -27.83
N SER A 276 0.24 16.64 -26.97
CA SER A 276 -0.66 17.76 -27.25
C SER A 276 0.06 18.90 -27.97
N ASN A 277 1.29 19.22 -27.54
CA ASN A 277 2.13 20.23 -28.18
C ASN A 277 3.45 19.62 -28.66
N MET A 278 3.40 19.05 -29.86
CA MET A 278 4.56 18.40 -30.47
C MET A 278 5.74 19.36 -30.73
N TYR A 279 5.50 20.67 -30.92
CA TYR A 279 6.57 21.65 -31.16
C TYR A 279 7.53 21.85 -29.98
N LYS A 280 7.05 21.60 -28.75
CA LYS A 280 7.85 21.73 -27.52
C LYS A 280 8.16 20.38 -26.88
N SER A 281 7.90 19.29 -27.61
CA SER A 281 8.04 17.91 -27.17
C SER A 281 9.37 17.34 -27.66
N ALA A 282 9.91 16.39 -26.91
CA ALA A 282 11.02 15.57 -27.39
C ALA A 282 10.52 14.57 -28.45
N SER A 283 11.31 14.37 -29.50
CA SER A 283 11.03 13.34 -30.49
C SER A 283 11.27 11.95 -29.89
N TYR A 284 10.33 11.04 -30.14
CA TYR A 284 10.42 9.65 -29.70
C TYR A 284 10.10 8.72 -30.87
N ASN A 285 11.04 7.84 -31.19
CA ASN A 285 10.82 6.75 -32.14
C ASN A 285 10.93 5.42 -31.38
N PRO A 286 9.83 4.64 -31.25
CA PRO A 286 9.86 3.36 -30.54
C PRO A 286 10.76 2.32 -31.22
N LEU A 287 11.10 2.51 -32.49
CA LEU A 287 11.95 1.60 -33.25
C LEU A 287 13.46 1.83 -33.01
N ASN A 288 13.85 2.88 -32.28
CA ASN A 288 15.28 3.20 -32.08
C ASN A 288 16.07 2.05 -31.44
N VAL A 289 15.49 1.34 -30.48
CA VAL A 289 16.14 0.18 -29.85
C VAL A 289 16.41 -0.92 -30.88
N ILE A 290 15.47 -1.13 -31.81
CA ILE A 290 15.60 -2.11 -32.88
C ILE A 290 16.67 -1.67 -33.87
N ILE A 291 16.69 -0.38 -34.25
CA ILE A 291 17.70 0.21 -35.14
C ILE A 291 19.11 0.02 -34.55
N ASP A 292 19.27 0.26 -33.24
CA ASP A 292 20.56 0.09 -32.56
C ASP A 292 21.05 -1.35 -32.58
N TYR A 293 20.17 -2.33 -32.37
CA TYR A 293 20.52 -3.76 -32.49
C TYR A 293 20.81 -4.16 -33.93
N ALA A 294 20.04 -3.65 -34.90
CA ALA A 294 20.25 -3.90 -36.32
C ALA A 294 21.60 -3.36 -36.80
N LYS A 295 21.99 -2.14 -36.37
CA LYS A 295 23.30 -1.55 -36.67
C LYS A 295 24.47 -2.36 -36.10
N LYS A 296 24.27 -3.03 -34.96
CA LYS A 296 25.26 -3.92 -34.33
C LYS A 296 25.30 -5.33 -34.93
N GLY A 297 24.35 -5.67 -35.82
CA GLY A 297 24.25 -6.99 -36.42
C GLY A 297 23.58 -8.05 -35.55
N TYR A 298 22.90 -7.68 -34.46
CA TYR A 298 22.22 -8.62 -33.57
C TYR A 298 20.82 -8.97 -34.07
N THR A 299 20.72 -9.85 -35.06
CA THR A 299 19.46 -10.25 -35.72
C THR A 299 18.44 -10.87 -34.77
N ASP A 300 18.89 -11.68 -33.82
CA ASP A 300 17.99 -12.35 -32.86
C ASP A 300 17.32 -11.34 -31.93
N GLN A 301 18.10 -10.35 -31.47
CA GLN A 301 17.59 -9.26 -30.61
C GLN A 301 16.62 -8.36 -31.38
N VAL A 302 16.92 -8.08 -32.65
CA VAL A 302 16.00 -7.36 -33.55
C VAL A 302 14.64 -8.07 -33.62
N GLN A 303 14.63 -9.37 -33.91
CA GLN A 303 13.38 -10.13 -34.01
C GLN A 303 12.57 -10.12 -32.70
N MET A 304 13.24 -10.30 -31.57
CA MET A 304 12.59 -10.27 -30.26
C MET A 304 11.97 -8.90 -29.96
N GLU A 305 12.70 -7.80 -30.20
CA GLU A 305 12.20 -6.45 -29.94
C GLU A 305 11.08 -6.06 -30.91
N VAL A 306 11.18 -6.44 -32.19
CA VAL A 306 10.11 -6.27 -33.18
C VAL A 306 8.81 -6.94 -32.70
N ASN A 307 8.90 -8.21 -32.28
CA ASN A 307 7.75 -8.96 -31.75
C ASN A 307 7.17 -8.32 -30.47
N LYS A 308 8.01 -7.78 -29.58
CA LYS A 308 7.54 -7.08 -28.37
C LYS A 308 6.76 -5.82 -28.74
N ILE A 309 7.23 -5.05 -29.72
CA ILE A 309 6.53 -3.83 -30.14
C ILE A 309 5.19 -4.19 -30.79
N SER A 310 5.17 -5.13 -31.72
CA SER A 310 3.94 -5.49 -32.44
C SER A 310 2.85 -6.04 -31.52
N THR A 311 3.22 -6.90 -30.56
CA THR A 311 2.29 -7.47 -29.57
C THR A 311 1.76 -6.42 -28.60
N SER A 312 2.57 -5.39 -28.27
CA SER A 312 2.12 -4.27 -27.44
C SER A 312 1.06 -3.38 -28.11
N ILE A 313 1.09 -3.31 -29.45
CA ILE A 313 0.14 -2.54 -30.29
C ILE A 313 -1.13 -3.37 -30.54
N TYR A 314 -0.99 -4.62 -30.98
CA TYR A 314 -2.11 -5.50 -31.37
C TYR A 314 -2.60 -6.42 -30.24
N GLN A 315 -2.65 -5.92 -29.00
CA GLN A 315 -3.00 -6.71 -27.81
C GLN A 315 -4.26 -7.56 -28.03
N THR A 316 -4.13 -8.87 -27.89
CA THR A 316 -5.27 -9.79 -27.75
C THR A 316 -5.81 -9.66 -26.33
N LYS A 317 -6.84 -8.85 -26.13
CA LYS A 317 -7.56 -8.87 -24.85
C LYS A 317 -8.34 -10.18 -24.77
N SER A 318 -7.83 -11.15 -24.02
CA SER A 318 -8.48 -12.45 -23.75
C SER A 318 -9.80 -12.37 -22.97
N ALA A 319 -10.45 -11.20 -22.87
CA ALA A 319 -11.63 -10.97 -22.04
C ALA A 319 -12.92 -10.66 -22.81
N GLY A 320 -12.92 -10.70 -24.15
CA GLY A 320 -14.16 -10.49 -24.91
C GLY A 320 -13.98 -10.56 -26.42
N GLY A 321 -14.03 -11.78 -26.97
CA GLY A 321 -14.48 -12.04 -28.34
C GLY A 321 -13.67 -11.54 -29.55
N SER A 322 -12.51 -10.90 -29.38
CA SER A 322 -11.65 -10.60 -30.53
C SER A 322 -10.91 -11.87 -30.97
N ASP A 323 -11.16 -12.35 -32.20
CA ASP A 323 -10.52 -13.53 -32.78
C ASP A 323 -8.98 -13.34 -32.81
N PRO A 324 -8.21 -14.21 -32.12
CA PRO A 324 -6.75 -14.17 -32.11
C PRO A 324 -6.14 -14.18 -33.51
N PHE A 325 -6.83 -14.76 -34.50
CA PHE A 325 -6.35 -14.84 -35.88
C PHE A 325 -6.03 -13.45 -36.48
N TRP A 326 -6.96 -12.49 -36.36
CA TRP A 326 -6.77 -11.15 -36.95
C TRP A 326 -5.69 -10.35 -36.24
N ALA A 327 -5.62 -10.48 -34.91
CA ALA A 327 -4.59 -9.82 -34.11
C ALA A 327 -3.19 -10.38 -34.41
N ASN A 328 -3.06 -11.71 -34.49
CA ASN A 328 -1.79 -12.37 -34.82
C ASN A 328 -1.37 -12.05 -36.27
N SER A 329 -2.30 -12.09 -37.22
CA SER A 329 -2.02 -11.76 -38.63
C SER A 329 -1.57 -10.30 -38.77
N SER A 330 -2.22 -9.36 -38.08
CA SER A 330 -1.84 -7.95 -38.09
C SER A 330 -0.48 -7.71 -37.44
N SER A 331 -0.20 -8.40 -36.32
CA SER A 331 1.11 -8.36 -35.67
C SER A 331 2.22 -8.89 -36.57
N ASN A 332 2.00 -10.03 -37.23
CA ASN A 332 2.95 -10.62 -38.16
C ASN A 332 3.22 -9.72 -39.37
N LEU A 333 2.17 -9.09 -39.90
CA LEU A 333 2.31 -8.12 -40.99
C LEU A 333 3.15 -6.92 -40.55
N LEU A 334 2.87 -6.35 -39.37
CA LEU A 334 3.67 -5.25 -38.83
C LEU A 334 5.14 -5.65 -38.63
N ASN A 335 5.39 -6.87 -38.13
CA ASN A 335 6.75 -7.40 -38.00
C ASN A 335 7.47 -7.46 -39.36
N ALA A 336 6.80 -8.01 -40.37
CA ALA A 336 7.35 -8.10 -41.72
C ALA A 336 7.67 -6.72 -42.30
N LEU A 337 6.79 -5.74 -42.10
CA LEU A 337 7.00 -4.36 -42.55
C LEU A 337 8.16 -3.67 -41.81
N ILE A 338 8.28 -3.85 -40.49
CA ILE A 338 9.41 -3.29 -39.72
C ILE A 338 10.74 -3.88 -40.21
N LEU A 339 10.80 -5.21 -40.38
CA LEU A 339 11.99 -5.90 -40.86
C LEU A 339 12.36 -5.49 -42.29
N ALA A 340 11.36 -5.34 -43.18
CA ALA A 340 11.58 -4.82 -44.52
C ALA A 340 12.17 -3.41 -44.50
N GLN A 341 11.67 -2.51 -43.66
CA GLN A 341 12.19 -1.15 -43.54
C GLN A 341 13.62 -1.13 -42.99
N ILE A 342 13.95 -2.01 -42.04
CA ILE A 342 15.31 -2.18 -41.50
C ILE A 342 16.26 -2.68 -42.59
N ASP A 343 15.83 -3.66 -43.39
CA ASP A 343 16.63 -4.21 -44.47
C ASP A 343 16.91 -3.16 -45.56
N LEU A 344 15.89 -2.36 -45.92
CA LEU A 344 16.05 -1.21 -46.83
C LEU A 344 17.02 -0.16 -46.26
N ALA A 345 16.87 0.18 -44.97
CA ALA A 345 17.75 1.13 -44.31
C ALA A 345 19.20 0.63 -44.26
N ARG A 346 19.42 -0.66 -44.02
CA ARG A 346 20.73 -1.30 -44.02
C ARG A 346 21.39 -1.27 -45.39
N ARG A 347 20.63 -1.49 -46.46
CA ARG A 347 21.11 -1.47 -47.86
C ARG A 347 21.51 -0.07 -48.33
N ASN A 348 20.69 0.92 -47.98
CA ASN A 348 20.83 2.29 -48.47
C ASN A 348 21.57 3.21 -47.48
N ASN A 349 21.92 2.69 -46.31
CA ASN A 349 22.48 3.44 -45.18
C ASN A 349 21.58 4.58 -44.67
N ASP A 350 20.25 4.39 -44.77
CA ASP A 350 19.22 5.38 -44.47
C ASP A 350 18.47 5.07 -43.16
N TRP A 351 19.19 4.94 -42.06
CA TRP A 351 18.61 4.53 -40.76
C TRP A 351 17.58 5.50 -40.20
N ASP A 352 17.68 6.78 -40.53
CA ASP A 352 16.75 7.83 -40.07
C ASP A 352 15.35 7.68 -40.69
N LYS A 353 15.22 6.92 -41.79
CA LYS A 353 13.94 6.62 -42.44
C LYS A 353 13.19 5.47 -41.76
N VAL A 354 13.76 4.80 -40.75
CA VAL A 354 13.08 3.71 -40.03
C VAL A 354 12.16 4.29 -38.97
N THR A 355 10.93 4.62 -39.35
CA THR A 355 9.90 5.17 -38.47
C THR A 355 8.56 4.47 -38.67
N LEU A 356 7.70 4.45 -37.65
CA LEU A 356 6.35 3.90 -37.77
C LEU A 356 5.52 4.62 -38.85
N PHE A 357 5.76 5.91 -39.07
CA PHE A 357 5.11 6.66 -40.16
C PHE A 357 5.52 6.14 -41.53
N ASN A 358 6.82 5.90 -41.77
CA ASN A 358 7.28 5.37 -43.06
C ASN A 358 6.82 3.92 -43.28
N ILE A 359 6.73 3.12 -42.21
CA ILE A 359 6.12 1.78 -42.28
C ILE A 359 4.65 1.85 -42.66
N TYR A 360 3.89 2.80 -42.08
CA TYR A 360 2.51 3.05 -42.46
C TYR A 360 2.39 3.50 -43.92
N GLN A 361 3.26 4.41 -44.38
CA GLN A 361 3.31 4.84 -45.79
C GLN A 361 3.62 3.67 -46.73
N MET A 362 4.55 2.78 -46.37
CA MET A 362 4.86 1.58 -47.13
C MET A 362 3.63 0.68 -47.25
N LEU A 363 2.93 0.44 -46.13
CA LEU A 363 1.70 -0.34 -46.12
C LEU A 363 0.63 0.28 -47.04
N THR A 364 0.31 1.56 -46.89
CA THR A 364 -0.78 2.19 -47.66
C THR A 364 -0.46 2.29 -49.15
N GLN A 365 0.77 2.69 -49.50
CA GLN A 365 1.16 2.89 -50.90
C GLN A 365 1.33 1.57 -51.66
N MET A 366 1.85 0.51 -51.01
CA MET A 366 2.06 -0.79 -51.65
C MET A 366 0.81 -1.68 -51.59
N ALA A 367 0.00 -1.58 -50.53
CA ALA A 367 -1.24 -2.35 -50.46
C ALA A 367 -2.31 -1.82 -51.43
N GLY A 368 -2.38 -0.50 -51.63
CA GLY A 368 -3.39 0.14 -52.47
C GLY A 368 -3.16 0.06 -53.99
N LYS A 369 -2.01 -0.48 -54.44
CA LYS A 369 -1.68 -0.65 -55.85
C LYS A 369 -1.57 -2.12 -56.20
N GLU A 370 -2.16 -2.50 -57.33
CA GLU A 370 -2.10 -3.85 -57.88
C GLU A 370 -1.21 -3.86 -59.13
N VAL A 371 -0.50 -4.96 -59.32
CA VAL A 371 0.28 -5.26 -60.52
C VAL A 371 -0.13 -6.62 -61.06
N LEU A 372 -0.03 -6.78 -62.38
CA LEU A 372 -0.22 -8.06 -63.05
C LEU A 372 1.12 -8.81 -63.03
N VAL A 373 1.07 -10.05 -62.53
CA VAL A 373 2.26 -10.86 -62.29
C VAL A 373 2.11 -12.19 -63.04
N ASP A 374 3.10 -12.54 -63.85
CA ASP A 374 3.17 -13.82 -64.57
C ASP A 374 3.54 -14.97 -63.61
N SER A 375 3.38 -16.21 -64.07
CA SER A 375 3.80 -17.46 -63.40
C SER A 375 5.26 -17.44 -62.96
N ASN A 376 6.11 -16.67 -63.62
CA ASN A 376 7.53 -16.47 -63.28
C ASN A 376 7.80 -15.33 -62.29
N GLU A 377 6.75 -14.72 -61.72
CA GLU A 377 6.83 -13.57 -60.80
C GLU A 377 7.47 -12.32 -61.42
N ASN A 378 7.35 -12.16 -62.73
CA ASN A 378 7.70 -10.91 -63.41
C ASN A 378 6.46 -10.04 -63.57
N ILE A 379 6.64 -8.73 -63.47
CA ILE A 379 5.57 -7.75 -63.76
C ILE A 379 5.33 -7.77 -65.27
N THR A 380 4.08 -7.94 -65.66
CA THR A 380 3.61 -7.99 -67.05
C THR A 380 2.44 -7.03 -67.21
N ASP A 381 2.28 -6.41 -68.37
CA ASP A 381 1.13 -5.57 -68.69
C ASP A 381 0.00 -6.38 -69.37
N ASP A 382 0.25 -7.66 -69.70
CA ASP A 382 -0.67 -8.52 -70.43
C ASP A 382 -1.73 -9.15 -69.50
N PRO A 383 -3.02 -8.78 -69.63
CA PRO A 383 -4.07 -9.24 -68.73
C PRO A 383 -4.47 -10.70 -68.92
N GLU A 384 -4.07 -11.35 -70.02
CA GLU A 384 -4.34 -12.77 -70.29
C GLU A 384 -3.37 -13.72 -69.57
N ILE A 385 -2.16 -13.24 -69.28
CA ILE A 385 -1.08 -14.03 -68.67
C ILE A 385 -0.93 -13.66 -67.19
N GLY A 386 -1.18 -12.39 -66.84
CA GLY A 386 -0.93 -11.86 -65.51
C GLY A 386 -2.05 -12.11 -64.50
N LYS A 387 -1.68 -12.59 -63.31
CA LYS A 387 -2.57 -12.59 -62.13
C LYS A 387 -2.45 -11.26 -61.39
N ARG A 388 -3.58 -10.66 -61.00
CA ARG A 388 -3.57 -9.46 -60.15
C ARG A 388 -3.07 -9.79 -58.76
N GLU A 389 -2.01 -9.10 -58.33
CA GLU A 389 -1.48 -9.18 -56.99
C GLU A 389 -1.17 -7.78 -56.46
N SER A 390 -1.38 -7.56 -55.16
CA SER A 390 -0.92 -6.32 -54.52
C SER A 390 0.60 -6.22 -54.61
N ILE A 391 1.11 -5.01 -54.85
CA ILE A 391 2.55 -4.73 -54.87
C ILE A 391 3.20 -5.17 -53.55
N LEU A 392 2.51 -5.02 -52.41
CA LEU A 392 3.03 -5.44 -51.12
C LEU A 392 3.23 -6.96 -51.04
N THR A 393 2.24 -7.73 -51.52
CA THR A 393 2.31 -9.19 -51.57
C THR A 393 3.44 -9.63 -52.49
N HIS A 394 3.56 -9.00 -53.66
CA HIS A 394 4.62 -9.27 -54.61
C HIS A 394 6.00 -8.96 -54.02
N TYR A 395 6.15 -7.82 -53.35
CA TYR A 395 7.37 -7.42 -52.65
C TYR A 395 7.81 -8.47 -51.62
N PHE A 396 6.91 -8.93 -50.75
CA PHE A 396 7.26 -9.94 -49.75
C PHE A 396 7.63 -11.30 -50.34
N LYS A 397 6.99 -11.72 -51.45
CA LYS A 397 7.37 -12.94 -52.18
C LYS A 397 8.81 -12.85 -52.72
N LEU A 398 9.15 -11.72 -53.35
CA LEU A 398 10.50 -11.51 -53.86
C LEU A 398 11.54 -11.42 -52.73
N MET A 399 11.20 -10.76 -51.61
CA MET A 399 12.04 -10.71 -50.41
C MET A 399 12.32 -12.11 -49.85
N ALA A 400 11.33 -12.99 -49.84
CA ALA A 400 11.47 -14.36 -49.34
C ALA A 400 12.38 -15.22 -50.23
N LYS A 401 12.43 -14.96 -51.54
CA LYS A 401 13.24 -15.72 -52.51
C LYS A 401 14.64 -15.17 -52.72
N ALA A 402 14.86 -13.89 -52.44
CA ALA A 402 16.11 -13.24 -52.79
C ALA A 402 17.26 -13.61 -51.81
N PRO A 403 18.47 -13.92 -52.31
CA PRO A 403 19.65 -14.02 -51.45
C PRO A 403 19.99 -12.64 -50.87
N TYR A 404 20.59 -12.61 -49.68
CA TYR A 404 20.82 -11.44 -48.82
C TYR A 404 21.26 -10.16 -49.58
N ASP A 405 22.04 -10.29 -50.65
CA ASP A 405 22.58 -9.16 -51.44
C ASP A 405 21.69 -8.64 -52.61
N ARG A 406 20.72 -9.41 -53.16
CA ARG A 406 20.04 -9.05 -54.43
C ARG A 406 18.71 -8.30 -54.34
N ILE A 407 18.19 -8.04 -53.14
CA ILE A 407 16.93 -7.28 -52.94
C ILE A 407 17.06 -5.80 -53.37
N LYS A 408 18.28 -5.23 -53.44
CA LYS A 408 18.51 -3.86 -53.98
C LYS A 408 17.97 -3.69 -55.41
N ILE A 409 18.11 -4.71 -56.25
CA ILE A 409 17.67 -4.70 -57.65
C ILE A 409 16.15 -4.80 -57.73
N VAL A 410 15.54 -5.64 -56.88
CA VAL A 410 14.09 -5.79 -56.77
C VAL A 410 13.43 -4.47 -56.35
N PHE A 411 13.98 -3.79 -55.34
CA PHE A 411 13.46 -2.50 -54.87
C PHE A 411 13.71 -1.39 -55.90
N ALA A 412 14.88 -1.35 -56.54
CA ALA A 412 15.15 -0.40 -57.63
C ALA A 412 14.15 -0.58 -58.78
N ASN A 413 13.86 -1.82 -59.19
CA ASN A 413 12.89 -2.13 -60.23
C ASN A 413 11.47 -1.71 -59.84
N LEU A 414 11.02 -2.05 -58.62
CA LEU A 414 9.73 -1.63 -58.09
C LEU A 414 9.59 -0.10 -57.97
N CYS A 415 10.66 0.59 -57.55
CA CYS A 415 10.71 2.05 -57.48
C CYS A 415 10.78 2.72 -58.86
N THR A 416 11.48 2.14 -59.84
CA THR A 416 11.46 2.64 -61.22
C THR A 416 10.08 2.48 -61.85
N THR A 417 9.38 1.37 -61.61
CA THR A 417 7.97 1.24 -62.00
C THR A 417 7.09 2.29 -61.31
N PHE A 418 7.41 2.64 -60.05
CA PHE A 418 6.73 3.71 -59.30
C PHE A 418 6.97 5.13 -59.85
N LEU A 419 8.18 5.42 -60.34
CA LEU A 419 8.54 6.70 -60.95
C LEU A 419 8.03 6.84 -62.38
N ILE A 420 8.02 5.74 -63.16
CA ILE A 420 7.49 5.71 -64.54
C ILE A 420 5.97 5.94 -64.57
N ILE A 421 5.24 5.50 -63.54
CA ILE A 421 3.79 5.75 -63.46
C ILE A 421 3.47 7.21 -63.07
N ASN A 422 4.37 7.91 -62.36
CA ASN A 422 4.18 9.33 -62.03
C ASN A 422 4.66 10.31 -63.10
N SER A 423 5.49 9.89 -64.08
CA SER A 423 5.88 10.76 -65.21
C SER A 423 4.82 10.83 -66.32
N ASN A 424 3.82 9.94 -66.29
CA ASN A 424 2.74 9.91 -67.29
C ASN A 424 1.49 10.69 -66.84
N ASN A 425 1.53 11.36 -65.69
CA ASN A 425 0.47 12.24 -65.19
C ASN A 425 1.03 13.63 -64.82
N SER A 426 1.73 14.27 -65.76
CA SER A 426 2.03 15.71 -65.76
C SER A 426 1.61 16.34 -67.07
#